data_AF-A0A9K3PD10-F1
#
_entry.id   AF-A0A9K3PD10-F1
#
_cell.length_a   1.000
_cell.length_b   1.000
_cell.length_c   1.000
_cell.angle_alpha   90.00
_cell.angle_beta   90.00
_cell.angle_gamma   90.00
#
_symmetry.space_group_name_H-M   'P 1'
#
loop_
_entity.id
_entity.type
_entity.pdbx_description
1 polymer ?
#
loop_
_entity_poly.entity_id
_entity_poly.type
_entity_poly.pdbx_seq_one_letter_code
_entity_poly.pdbx_strand_id
1 'polypeptide(L)'
;MNDSNSYYSSQLDPEISSSVSRPYNRHTLLSWFHGLLILSSAWYCYQVFGGAAEACYVLPCYEGPGLQALWKVNKGVTFTGESSGVFSLAHALVGWWLVTYHKMAHAFVMGVLAGCTLCASLLSWNMIWVWGAEWNLLGDLTLLNPNNTIFEESGRHMIINRPLISVFQQLFYLSVAMCALQSGVLIQFLVNGSTWIRTFRIRAEEQTSSLADELTPLQRT
;
A
#
# COMPACT_ATOMS: atom_id res chain seq x y z
N MET A 1 -20.44 65.93 2.42
CA MET A 1 -21.90 65.76 2.27
C MET A 1 -22.16 65.31 0.85
N ASN A 2 -22.90 64.21 0.72
CA ASN A 2 -23.44 63.52 -0.47
C ASN A 2 -22.40 62.74 -1.29
N ASP A 3 -22.23 61.43 -1.10
CA ASP A 3 -23.15 60.28 -1.27
C ASP A 3 -23.64 60.11 -2.71
N SER A 4 -23.05 59.13 -3.41
CA SER A 4 -23.60 58.51 -4.62
C SER A 4 -23.04 57.09 -4.79
N ASN A 5 -23.22 56.26 -3.76
CA ASN A 5 -23.18 54.80 -3.89
C ASN A 5 -24.63 54.33 -4.04
N SER A 6 -25.01 53.77 -5.20
CA SER A 6 -26.02 52.71 -5.28
C SER A 6 -26.32 52.40 -6.75
N TYR A 7 -26.19 51.13 -7.12
CA TYR A 7 -27.04 50.33 -8.01
C TYR A 7 -26.22 49.35 -8.84
N TYR A 8 -25.74 48.27 -8.22
CA TYR A 8 -25.57 46.98 -8.88
C TYR A 8 -25.55 45.89 -7.79
N SER A 9 -26.73 45.57 -7.28
CA SER A 9 -26.91 44.40 -6.41
C SER A 9 -28.35 43.92 -6.53
N SER A 10 -28.60 43.01 -7.47
CA SER A 10 -29.75 42.10 -7.43
C SER A 10 -29.69 41.11 -8.60
N GLN A 11 -28.71 40.21 -8.60
CA GLN A 11 -28.84 38.97 -9.37
C GLN A 11 -27.89 37.92 -8.79
N LEU A 12 -28.37 37.18 -7.80
CA LEU A 12 -27.88 35.84 -7.50
C LEU A 12 -28.96 35.06 -6.73
N ASP A 13 -29.94 34.54 -7.46
CA ASP A 13 -30.56 33.27 -7.09
C ASP A 13 -29.70 32.15 -7.68
N PRO A 14 -29.60 30.93 -7.10
CA PRO A 14 -30.54 30.36 -6.15
C PRO A 14 -29.90 29.78 -4.88
N GLU A 15 -30.72 29.64 -3.84
CA GLU A 15 -30.60 28.60 -2.83
C GLU A 15 -30.54 27.21 -3.50
N ILE A 16 -29.37 26.81 -3.99
CA ILE A 16 -29.01 25.40 -4.06
C ILE A 16 -28.67 25.02 -2.64
N SER A 17 -29.74 24.73 -1.88
CA SER A 17 -29.74 23.82 -0.74
C SER A 17 -29.34 22.42 -1.23
N SER A 18 -28.12 22.29 -1.76
CA SER A 18 -27.46 21.00 -1.81
C SER A 18 -27.19 20.67 -0.36
N SER A 19 -27.87 19.64 0.12
CA SER A 19 -27.49 18.90 1.31
C SER A 19 -25.97 18.70 1.29
N VAL A 20 -25.26 19.59 1.99
CA VAL A 20 -23.83 19.45 2.27
C VAL A 20 -23.77 18.26 3.22
N SER A 21 -23.71 17.07 2.62
CA SER A 21 -23.30 15.85 3.28
C SER A 21 -22.02 16.22 4.02
N ARG A 22 -22.07 16.16 5.36
CA ARG A 22 -20.95 16.51 6.22
C ARG A 22 -19.70 15.87 5.61
N PRO A 23 -18.65 16.65 5.26
CA PRO A 23 -17.47 16.08 4.64
C PRO A 23 -16.95 15.03 5.62
N TYR A 24 -17.14 13.76 5.26
CA TYR A 24 -16.55 12.64 5.96
C TYR A 24 -15.08 12.99 6.16
N ASN A 25 -14.61 13.02 7.41
CA ASN A 25 -13.33 13.62 7.76
C ASN A 25 -12.19 12.87 7.05
N ARG A 26 -11.76 13.38 5.90
CA ARG A 26 -10.86 12.66 4.96
C ARG A 26 -9.54 12.29 5.61
N HIS A 27 -9.06 13.13 6.53
CA HIS A 27 -7.88 12.83 7.35
C HIS A 27 -8.09 11.63 8.27
N THR A 28 -9.28 11.53 8.87
CA THR A 28 -9.66 10.36 9.68
C THR A 28 -9.69 9.10 8.82
N LEU A 29 -10.28 9.15 7.63
CA LEU A 29 -10.31 8.00 6.72
C LEU A 29 -8.89 7.57 6.33
N LEU A 30 -8.05 8.51 5.89
CA LEU A 30 -6.67 8.23 5.49
C LEU A 30 -5.84 7.66 6.66
N SER A 31 -6.05 8.18 7.88
CA SER A 31 -5.44 7.64 9.10
C SER A 31 -5.89 6.20 9.36
N TRP A 32 -7.18 5.89 9.19
CA TRP A 32 -7.68 4.51 9.28
C TRP A 32 -7.05 3.57 8.24
N PHE A 33 -6.96 4.00 6.98
CA PHE A 33 -6.30 3.20 5.94
C PHE A 33 -4.85 2.86 6.31
N HIS A 34 -4.07 3.85 6.76
CA HIS A 34 -2.70 3.59 7.20
C HIS A 34 -2.64 2.71 8.47
N GLY A 35 -3.55 2.90 9.42
CA GLY A 35 -3.65 2.03 10.61
C GLY A 35 -3.89 0.57 10.25
N LEU A 36 -4.83 0.31 9.33
CA LEU A 36 -5.09 -1.04 8.82
C LEU A 36 -3.91 -1.59 8.02
N LEU A 37 -3.20 -0.74 7.26
CA LEU A 37 -1.98 -1.14 6.55
C LEU A 37 -0.85 -1.52 7.51
N ILE A 38 -0.68 -0.82 8.63
CA ILE A 38 0.31 -1.18 9.65
C ILE A 38 0.03 -2.58 10.19
N LEU A 39 -1.21 -2.83 10.62
CA LEU A 39 -1.61 -4.12 11.18
C LEU A 39 -1.47 -5.26 10.17
N SER A 40 -1.98 -5.06 8.95
CA SER A 40 -1.90 -6.07 7.89
C SER A 40 -0.46 -6.34 7.44
N SER A 41 0.37 -5.31 7.30
CA SER A 41 1.79 -5.47 6.91
C SER A 41 2.60 -6.18 7.99
N ALA A 42 2.37 -5.85 9.27
CA ALA A 42 3.03 -6.53 10.38
C ALA A 42 2.61 -8.00 10.47
N TRP A 43 1.31 -8.30 10.34
CA TRP A 43 0.81 -9.66 10.31
C TRP A 43 1.33 -10.45 9.11
N TYR A 44 1.38 -9.81 7.94
CA TYR A 44 1.98 -10.39 6.74
C TYR A 44 3.46 -10.75 6.95
N CYS A 45 4.28 -9.83 7.50
CA CYS A 45 5.68 -10.12 7.80
C CYS A 45 5.84 -11.31 8.75
N TYR A 46 5.01 -11.38 9.78
CA TYR A 46 4.98 -12.51 10.71
C TYR A 46 4.67 -13.83 9.99
N GLN A 47 3.70 -13.85 9.08
CA GLN A 47 3.34 -15.05 8.31
C GLN A 47 4.43 -15.46 7.31
N VAL A 48 5.07 -14.51 6.63
CA VAL A 48 6.17 -14.83 5.72
C VAL A 48 7.33 -15.43 6.50
N PHE A 49 7.78 -14.78 7.57
CA PHE A 49 8.93 -15.23 8.36
C PHE A 49 8.65 -16.48 9.20
N GLY A 50 7.52 -16.52 9.89
CA GLY A 50 7.18 -17.59 10.83
C GLY A 50 6.48 -18.80 10.19
N GLY A 51 5.84 -18.61 9.03
CA GLY A 51 5.01 -19.63 8.40
C GLY A 51 5.54 -20.17 7.08
N ALA A 52 6.05 -19.30 6.20
CA ALA A 52 6.46 -19.67 4.84
C ALA A 52 7.98 -19.81 4.68
N ALA A 53 8.77 -19.05 5.44
CA ALA A 53 10.22 -19.07 5.35
C ALA A 53 10.75 -20.48 5.56
N GLU A 54 11.43 -20.99 4.54
CA GLU A 54 12.02 -22.32 4.56
C GLU A 54 11.04 -23.48 4.83
N ALA A 55 9.74 -23.26 4.64
CA ALA A 55 8.73 -24.31 4.81
C ALA A 55 8.82 -25.35 3.68
N CYS A 56 8.62 -26.62 4.02
CA CYS A 56 8.66 -27.70 3.05
C CYS A 56 7.23 -28.09 2.64
N TYR A 57 7.01 -28.28 1.34
CA TYR A 57 5.70 -28.70 0.81
C TYR A 57 5.38 -30.15 1.23
N VAL A 58 6.41 -30.95 1.48
CA VAL A 58 6.30 -32.36 1.91
C VAL A 58 7.18 -32.62 3.14
N LEU A 59 6.78 -33.61 3.93
CA LEU A 59 7.46 -34.08 5.15
C LEU A 59 7.78 -35.58 5.02
N PRO A 60 8.99 -36.03 5.41
CA PRO A 60 10.12 -35.22 5.85
C PRO A 60 10.66 -34.35 4.71
N CYS A 61 11.18 -33.18 5.06
CA CYS A 61 11.76 -32.27 4.08
C CYS A 61 13.01 -32.90 3.46
N TYR A 62 12.95 -33.27 2.18
CA TYR A 62 14.06 -33.90 1.50
C TYR A 62 14.73 -32.96 0.49
N GLU A 63 15.96 -32.60 0.80
CA GLU A 63 16.86 -31.84 -0.04
C GLU A 63 17.82 -32.82 -0.74
N GLY A 64 17.33 -33.59 -1.71
CA GLY A 64 18.21 -34.45 -2.52
C GLY A 64 19.31 -33.65 -3.23
N PRO A 65 20.44 -34.29 -3.63
CA PRO A 65 21.52 -33.60 -4.33
C PRO A 65 21.01 -33.11 -5.70
N GLY A 66 20.82 -31.79 -5.84
CA GLY A 66 20.46 -31.12 -7.10
C GLY A 66 19.01 -30.61 -7.22
N LEU A 67 18.10 -30.95 -6.29
CA LEU A 67 16.67 -30.61 -6.36
C LEU A 67 16.12 -29.91 -5.10
N GLN A 68 17.01 -29.35 -4.26
CA GLN A 68 16.65 -28.73 -2.99
C GLN A 68 15.61 -27.59 -3.10
N ALA A 69 15.54 -26.93 -4.26
CA ALA A 69 14.61 -25.83 -4.51
C ALA A 69 13.18 -26.26 -4.88
N LEU A 70 12.93 -27.56 -5.12
CA LEU A 70 11.63 -28.03 -5.65
C LEU A 70 10.66 -28.45 -4.55
N TRP A 71 11.16 -28.86 -3.38
CA TRP A 71 10.35 -29.39 -2.27
C TRP A 71 10.15 -28.41 -1.11
N LYS A 72 10.68 -27.19 -1.26
CA LYS A 72 10.72 -26.16 -0.22
C LYS A 72 10.41 -24.81 -0.85
N VAL A 73 9.77 -23.94 -0.08
CA VAL A 73 9.52 -22.55 -0.50
C VAL A 73 10.85 -21.89 -0.84
N ASN A 74 10.91 -21.30 -2.03
CA ASN A 74 12.12 -20.67 -2.53
C ASN A 74 12.54 -19.51 -1.62
N LYS A 75 13.82 -19.47 -1.20
CA LYS A 75 14.35 -18.39 -0.34
C LYS A 75 14.23 -17.01 -0.99
N GLY A 76 14.30 -16.94 -2.32
CA GLY A 76 14.05 -15.72 -3.07
C GLY A 76 12.61 -15.24 -2.91
N VAL A 77 11.63 -16.15 -2.98
CA VAL A 77 10.21 -15.84 -2.75
C VAL A 77 10.03 -15.27 -1.34
N THR A 78 10.56 -15.93 -0.32
CA THR A 78 10.41 -15.48 1.07
C THR A 78 11.12 -14.14 1.31
N PHE A 79 12.33 -13.94 0.77
CA PHE A 79 13.04 -12.66 0.84
C PHE A 79 12.26 -11.52 0.15
N THR A 80 11.69 -11.77 -1.03
CA THR A 80 10.85 -10.77 -1.72
C THR A 80 9.56 -10.48 -0.96
N GLY A 81 8.95 -11.49 -0.34
CA GLY A 81 7.81 -11.31 0.55
C GLY A 81 8.16 -10.45 1.76
N GLU A 82 9.21 -10.81 2.49
CA GLU A 82 9.66 -10.08 3.68
C GLU A 82 9.99 -8.62 3.36
N SER A 83 10.80 -8.37 2.33
CA SER A 83 11.17 -7.02 1.93
C SER A 83 9.96 -6.19 1.48
N SER A 84 9.00 -6.78 0.77
CA SER A 84 7.74 -6.12 0.39
C SER A 84 6.86 -5.78 1.60
N GLY A 85 6.79 -6.70 2.58
CA GLY A 85 6.08 -6.50 3.83
C GLY A 85 6.70 -5.38 4.69
N VAL A 86 8.03 -5.40 4.86
CA VAL A 86 8.77 -4.37 5.60
C VAL A 86 8.64 -3.01 4.93
N PHE A 87 8.76 -2.95 3.59
CA PHE A 87 8.56 -1.71 2.85
C PHE A 87 7.14 -1.16 3.04
N SER A 88 6.12 -2.02 2.93
CA SER A 88 4.72 -1.62 3.14
C SER A 88 4.47 -1.15 4.57
N LEU A 89 5.06 -1.80 5.58
CA LEU A 89 4.95 -1.42 6.99
C LEU A 89 5.60 -0.05 7.23
N ALA A 90 6.83 0.15 6.75
CA ALA A 90 7.54 1.42 6.89
C ALA A 90 6.76 2.56 6.20
N HIS A 91 6.27 2.32 4.98
CA HIS A 91 5.44 3.27 4.26
C HIS A 91 4.15 3.61 5.04
N ALA A 92 3.48 2.60 5.60
CA ALA A 92 2.25 2.80 6.36
C ALA A 92 2.47 3.58 7.66
N LEU A 93 3.56 3.31 8.39
CA LEU A 93 3.94 4.04 9.60
C LEU A 93 4.25 5.50 9.30
N VAL A 94 5.07 5.77 8.28
CA VAL A 94 5.43 7.14 7.88
C VAL A 94 4.18 7.89 7.40
N GLY A 95 3.35 7.26 6.57
CA GLY A 95 2.10 7.85 6.10
C GLY A 95 1.14 8.18 7.25
N TRP A 96 0.95 7.24 8.19
CA TRP A 96 0.12 7.46 9.37
C TRP A 96 0.62 8.64 10.22
N TRP A 97 1.92 8.68 10.46
CA TRP A 97 2.56 9.74 11.24
C TRP A 97 2.40 11.11 10.57
N LEU A 98 2.64 11.21 9.26
CA LEU A 98 2.49 12.44 8.50
C LEU A 98 1.04 12.94 8.45
N VAL A 99 0.07 12.04 8.30
CA VAL A 99 -1.37 12.36 8.28
C VAL A 99 -1.85 12.85 9.65
N THR A 100 -1.39 12.20 10.72
CA THR A 100 -1.89 12.44 12.08
C THR A 100 -1.24 13.67 12.72
N TYR A 101 0.07 13.84 12.57
CA TYR A 101 0.84 14.84 13.33
C TYR A 101 1.27 16.05 12.50
N HIS A 102 1.66 15.86 11.23
CA HIS A 102 2.24 16.92 10.41
C HIS A 102 1.29 17.55 9.38
N LYS A 103 0.02 17.09 9.33
CA LYS A 103 -1.04 17.64 8.47
C LYS A 103 -0.61 17.90 7.03
N MET A 104 0.23 17.03 6.44
CA MET A 104 0.53 16.96 5.00
C MET A 104 0.75 18.33 4.30
N ALA A 105 1.45 19.26 4.93
CA ALA A 105 1.47 20.66 4.46
C ALA A 105 2.40 20.91 3.24
N HIS A 106 3.22 19.93 2.86
CA HIS A 106 4.22 20.07 1.79
C HIS A 106 3.89 19.19 0.58
N ALA A 107 3.65 19.82 -0.57
CA ALA A 107 3.28 19.13 -1.82
C ALA A 107 4.35 18.14 -2.30
N PHE A 108 5.64 18.45 -2.10
CA PHE A 108 6.73 17.53 -2.41
C PHE A 108 6.63 16.23 -1.61
N VAL A 109 6.39 16.33 -0.29
CA VAL A 109 6.21 15.16 0.60
C VAL A 109 5.01 14.33 0.16
N MET A 110 3.92 14.98 -0.25
CA MET A 110 2.75 14.30 -0.78
C MET A 110 3.03 13.56 -2.10
N GLY A 111 3.79 14.17 -3.01
CA GLY A 111 4.21 13.54 -4.26
C GLY A 111 5.08 12.30 -4.02
N VAL A 112 6.07 12.41 -3.13
CA VAL A 112 6.92 11.29 -2.72
C VAL A 112 6.07 10.19 -2.08
N LEU A 113 5.17 10.55 -1.16
CA LEU A 113 4.32 9.57 -0.49
C LEU A 113 3.40 8.85 -1.48
N ALA A 114 2.78 9.56 -2.43
CA ALA A 114 1.95 8.96 -3.47
C ALA A 114 2.75 8.02 -4.38
N GLY A 115 3.99 8.40 -4.75
CA GLY A 115 4.91 7.54 -5.49
C GLY A 115 5.25 6.26 -4.72
N CYS A 116 5.60 6.38 -3.43
CA CYS A 116 5.82 5.23 -2.55
C CYS A 116 4.58 4.36 -2.41
N THR A 117 3.38 4.95 -2.31
CA THR A 117 2.11 4.20 -2.27
C THR A 117 1.91 3.40 -3.55
N LEU A 118 2.18 3.99 -4.72
CA LEU A 118 2.09 3.28 -6.00
C LEU A 118 3.07 2.11 -6.05
N CYS A 119 4.34 2.31 -5.65
CA CYS A 119 5.31 1.22 -5.57
C CYS A 119 4.85 0.12 -4.61
N ALA A 120 4.34 0.49 -3.43
CA ALA A 120 3.81 -0.47 -2.47
C ALA A 120 2.64 -1.27 -3.07
N SER A 121 1.71 -0.60 -3.76
CA SER A 121 0.57 -1.26 -4.43
C SER A 121 1.04 -2.30 -5.45
N LEU A 122 2.05 -1.96 -6.26
CA LEU A 122 2.61 -2.88 -7.25
C LEU A 122 3.32 -4.07 -6.60
N LEU A 123 4.04 -3.85 -5.50
CA LEU A 123 4.66 -4.94 -4.72
C LEU A 123 3.60 -5.86 -4.12
N SER A 124 2.58 -5.30 -3.47
CA SER A 124 1.46 -6.08 -2.92
C SER A 124 0.75 -6.86 -4.02
N TRP A 125 0.52 -6.25 -5.19
CA TRP A 125 -0.06 -6.92 -6.35
C TRP A 125 0.80 -8.08 -6.85
N ASN A 126 2.12 -7.89 -6.95
CA ASN A 126 3.04 -8.95 -7.32
C ASN A 126 2.97 -10.13 -6.31
N MET A 127 2.91 -9.83 -5.02
CA MET A 127 2.80 -10.84 -3.97
C MET A 127 1.48 -11.62 -3.99
N ILE A 128 0.37 -11.04 -4.47
CA ILE A 128 -0.87 -11.80 -4.71
C ILE A 128 -0.60 -12.97 -5.66
N TRP A 129 0.12 -12.73 -6.76
CA TRP A 129 0.42 -13.76 -7.75
C TRP A 129 1.42 -14.79 -7.22
N VAL A 130 2.45 -14.34 -6.49
CA VAL A 130 3.44 -15.24 -5.90
C VAL A 130 2.79 -16.19 -4.90
N TRP A 131 2.05 -15.68 -3.92
CA TRP A 131 1.38 -16.54 -2.93
C TRP A 131 0.24 -17.35 -3.53
N GLY A 132 -0.43 -16.83 -4.57
CA GLY A 132 -1.42 -17.60 -5.33
C GLY A 132 -0.80 -18.78 -6.06
N ALA A 133 0.38 -18.62 -6.65
CA ALA A 133 1.10 -19.72 -7.31
C ALA A 133 1.54 -20.77 -6.28
N GLU A 134 2.07 -20.36 -5.13
CA GLU A 134 2.45 -21.25 -4.03
C GLU A 134 1.25 -22.03 -3.47
N TRP A 135 0.11 -21.34 -3.29
CA TRP A 135 -1.14 -21.96 -2.86
C TRP A 135 -1.63 -22.99 -3.88
N ASN A 136 -1.69 -22.63 -5.17
CA ASN A 136 -2.13 -23.54 -6.23
C ASN A 136 -1.19 -24.76 -6.36
N LEU A 137 0.13 -24.56 -6.30
CA LEU A 137 1.10 -25.65 -6.33
C LEU A 137 0.82 -26.68 -5.24
N LEU A 138 0.61 -26.23 -4.00
CA LEU A 138 0.32 -27.13 -2.90
C LEU A 138 -1.06 -27.79 -3.04
N GLY A 139 -2.04 -27.08 -3.60
CA GLY A 139 -3.34 -27.62 -3.97
C GLY A 139 -3.23 -28.75 -5.00
N ASP A 140 -2.49 -28.54 -6.08
CA ASP A 140 -2.28 -29.52 -7.14
C ASP A 140 -1.53 -30.76 -6.61
N LEU A 141 -0.54 -30.57 -5.74
CA LEU A 141 0.12 -31.67 -5.05
C LEU A 141 -0.89 -32.52 -4.24
N THR A 142 -1.87 -31.90 -3.58
CA THR A 142 -2.91 -32.66 -2.86
C THR A 142 -3.85 -33.42 -3.77
N LEU A 143 -4.11 -32.95 -4.99
CA LEU A 143 -4.94 -33.64 -5.97
C LEU A 143 -4.24 -34.86 -6.58
N LEU A 144 -2.92 -34.78 -6.76
CA LEU A 144 -2.11 -35.92 -7.20
C LEU A 144 -2.05 -37.04 -6.15
N ASN A 145 -2.45 -36.75 -4.92
CA ASN A 145 -2.39 -37.67 -3.80
C ASN A 145 -3.64 -37.59 -2.90
N PRO A 146 -4.82 -37.96 -3.42
CA PRO A 146 -6.10 -37.75 -2.74
C PRO A 146 -6.25 -38.62 -1.47
N ASN A 147 -5.48 -39.71 -1.38
CA ASN A 147 -5.61 -40.70 -0.30
C ASN A 147 -4.54 -40.57 0.80
N ASN A 148 -3.73 -39.50 0.82
CA ASN A 148 -2.52 -39.40 1.65
C ASN A 148 -1.55 -40.58 1.43
N THR A 149 -1.61 -41.23 0.27
CA THR A 149 -0.69 -42.29 -0.12
C THR A 149 0.68 -41.68 -0.26
N ILE A 150 1.54 -42.05 0.66
CA ILE A 150 2.95 -41.74 0.69
C ILE A 150 3.55 -41.57 -0.73
N PHE A 151 4.18 -40.43 -1.00
CA PHE A 151 5.06 -40.32 -2.16
C PHE A 151 6.31 -41.15 -1.87
N GLU A 152 6.57 -42.14 -2.71
CA GLU A 152 7.82 -42.88 -2.68
C GLU A 152 8.81 -42.25 -3.66
N GLU A 153 9.80 -41.57 -3.10
CA GLU A 153 10.95 -41.07 -3.86
C GLU A 153 12.21 -41.62 -3.19
N SER A 154 13.07 -42.28 -3.96
CA SER A 154 14.32 -42.86 -3.44
C SER A 154 14.12 -43.78 -2.22
N GLY A 155 13.02 -44.53 -2.17
CA GLY A 155 12.68 -45.47 -1.09
C GLY A 155 12.21 -44.83 0.22
N ARG A 156 11.82 -43.54 0.21
CA ARG A 156 11.33 -42.83 1.39
C ARG A 156 9.87 -42.45 1.25
N HIS A 157 9.23 -42.42 2.40
CA HIS A 157 7.81 -42.13 2.51
C HIS A 157 7.57 -40.65 2.83
N MET A 158 7.08 -39.86 1.86
CA MET A 158 6.77 -38.43 2.06
C MET A 158 5.26 -38.16 2.08
N ILE A 159 4.84 -37.23 2.93
CA ILE A 159 3.45 -36.76 3.09
C ILE A 159 3.38 -35.25 2.84
N ILE A 160 2.25 -34.77 2.32
CA ILE A 160 2.06 -33.34 2.06
C ILE A 160 1.89 -32.57 3.36
N ASN A 161 2.55 -31.42 3.47
CA ASN A 161 2.43 -30.50 4.58
C ASN A 161 1.13 -29.67 4.46
N ARG A 162 -0.02 -30.31 4.70
CA ARG A 162 -1.36 -29.68 4.59
C ARG A 162 -1.53 -28.38 5.40
N PRO A 163 -0.96 -28.23 6.62
CA PRO A 163 -1.02 -26.96 7.35
C PRO A 163 -0.51 -25.74 6.56
N LEU A 164 0.46 -25.94 5.66
CA LEU A 164 1.05 -24.88 4.85
C LEU A 164 0.07 -24.28 3.84
N ILE A 165 -0.99 -25.00 3.44
CA ILE A 165 -2.06 -24.49 2.56
C ILE A 165 -2.73 -23.26 3.19
N SER A 166 -3.05 -23.36 4.49
CA SER A 166 -3.69 -22.25 5.22
C SER A 166 -2.76 -21.03 5.31
N VAL A 167 -1.44 -21.25 5.45
CA VAL A 167 -0.44 -20.18 5.48
C VAL A 167 -0.40 -19.44 4.13
N PHE A 168 -0.28 -20.16 3.01
CA PHE A 168 -0.26 -19.52 1.69
C PHE A 168 -1.58 -18.82 1.36
N GLN A 169 -2.71 -19.43 1.72
CA GLN A 169 -4.02 -18.81 1.57
C GLN A 169 -4.13 -17.49 2.38
N GLN A 170 -3.63 -17.47 3.62
CA GLN A 170 -3.59 -16.25 4.43
C GLN A 170 -2.67 -15.19 3.79
N LEU A 171 -1.48 -15.57 3.33
CA LEU A 171 -0.55 -14.65 2.67
C LEU A 171 -1.13 -14.06 1.38
N PHE A 172 -1.86 -14.87 0.61
CA PHE A 172 -2.60 -14.42 -0.57
C PHE A 172 -3.64 -13.35 -0.19
N TYR A 173 -4.53 -13.64 0.76
CA TYR A 173 -5.59 -12.69 1.15
C TYR A 173 -5.04 -11.43 1.82
N LEU A 174 -3.96 -11.54 2.60
CA LEU A 174 -3.27 -10.38 3.17
C LEU A 174 -2.67 -9.50 2.08
N SER A 175 -2.06 -10.09 1.05
CA SER A 175 -1.54 -9.34 -0.10
C SER A 175 -2.67 -8.62 -0.86
N VAL A 176 -3.81 -9.28 -1.05
CA VAL A 176 -5.02 -8.66 -1.65
C VAL A 176 -5.50 -7.48 -0.80
N ALA A 177 -5.62 -7.68 0.51
CA ALA A 177 -6.07 -6.64 1.44
C ALA A 177 -5.10 -5.44 1.46
N MET A 178 -3.80 -5.68 1.54
CA MET A 178 -2.77 -4.64 1.48
C MET A 178 -2.82 -3.87 0.16
N CYS A 179 -2.94 -4.57 -0.98
CA CYS A 179 -3.07 -3.95 -2.28
C CYS A 179 -4.34 -3.07 -2.39
N ALA A 180 -5.47 -3.55 -1.88
CA ALA A 180 -6.72 -2.80 -1.87
C ALA A 180 -6.64 -1.55 -0.98
N LEU A 181 -6.04 -1.67 0.20
CA LEU A 181 -5.83 -0.56 1.12
C LEU A 181 -4.86 0.49 0.53
N GLN A 182 -3.74 0.08 -0.06
CA GLN A 182 -2.79 0.99 -0.72
C GLN A 182 -3.43 1.67 -1.94
N SER A 183 -4.23 0.95 -2.71
CA SER A 183 -5.02 1.53 -3.81
C SER A 183 -6.02 2.56 -3.30
N GLY A 184 -6.66 2.30 -2.15
CA GLY A 184 -7.53 3.25 -1.48
C GLY A 184 -6.79 4.54 -1.08
N VAL A 185 -5.60 4.42 -0.49
CA VAL A 185 -4.72 5.56 -0.17
C VAL A 185 -4.35 6.34 -1.43
N LEU A 186 -3.95 5.64 -2.50
CA LEU A 186 -3.58 6.27 -3.76
C LEU A 186 -4.76 7.03 -4.40
N ILE A 187 -5.95 6.42 -4.44
CA ILE A 187 -7.16 7.08 -4.93
C ILE A 187 -7.46 8.35 -4.12
N GLN A 188 -7.30 8.30 -2.79
CA GLN A 188 -7.44 9.49 -1.95
C GLN A 188 -6.43 10.59 -2.32
N PHE A 189 -5.18 10.26 -2.64
CA PHE A 189 -4.21 11.25 -3.12
C PHE A 189 -4.60 11.82 -4.49
N LEU A 190 -5.04 10.98 -5.43
CA LEU A 190 -5.42 11.41 -6.79
C LEU A 190 -6.67 12.30 -6.78
N VAL A 191 -7.72 11.92 -6.06
CA VAL A 191 -8.96 12.70 -5.95
C VAL A 191 -8.70 14.06 -5.31
N ASN A 192 -7.76 14.14 -4.37
CA ASN A 192 -7.39 15.40 -3.72
C ASN A 192 -6.29 16.16 -4.49
N GLY A 193 -5.70 15.57 -5.53
CA GLY A 193 -4.55 16.09 -6.27
C GLY A 193 -4.76 17.48 -6.85
N SER A 194 -5.97 17.77 -7.36
CA SER A 194 -6.30 19.09 -7.92
C SER A 194 -6.25 20.21 -6.88
N THR A 195 -6.69 19.93 -5.66
CA THR A 195 -6.60 20.87 -4.52
C THR A 195 -5.15 21.13 -4.16
N TRP A 196 -4.31 20.09 -4.12
CA TRP A 196 -2.89 20.21 -3.79
C TRP A 196 -2.10 20.99 -4.84
N ILE A 197 -2.32 20.69 -6.11
CA ILE A 197 -1.67 21.39 -7.23
C ILE A 197 -2.03 22.87 -7.19
N ARG A 198 -3.30 23.20 -6.91
CA ARG A 198 -3.75 24.59 -6.78
C ARG A 198 -3.06 25.30 -5.62
N THR A 199 -3.00 24.69 -4.44
CA THR A 199 -2.32 25.26 -3.27
C THR A 199 -0.82 25.45 -3.52
N PHE A 200 -0.18 24.50 -4.20
CA PHE A 200 1.23 24.61 -4.56
C PHE A 200 1.50 25.76 -5.52
N ARG A 201 0.69 25.87 -6.59
CA ARG A 201 0.81 26.96 -7.56
C ARG A 201 0.74 28.32 -6.88
N ILE A 202 -0.25 28.52 -5.99
CA ILE A 202 -0.43 29.78 -5.25
C ILE A 202 0.80 30.10 -4.38
N ARG A 203 1.33 29.13 -3.62
CA ARG A 203 2.50 29.35 -2.77
C ARG A 203 3.79 29.60 -3.56
N ALA A 204 3.95 28.94 -4.71
CA ALA A 204 5.08 29.16 -5.58
C ALA A 204 5.05 30.58 -6.18
N GLU A 205 3.87 31.04 -6.62
CA GLU A 205 3.65 32.40 -7.10
C GLU A 205 3.98 33.44 -6.01
N GLU A 206 3.53 33.22 -4.77
CA GLU A 206 3.80 34.09 -3.61
C GLU A 206 5.30 34.17 -3.23
N GLN A 207 6.02 33.05 -3.30
CA GLN A 207 7.48 33.06 -3.11
C GLN A 207 8.20 33.79 -4.23
N THR A 208 7.76 33.64 -5.49
CA THR A 208 8.38 34.36 -6.59
C THR A 208 8.13 35.86 -6.55
N SER A 209 6.94 36.30 -6.12
CA SER A 209 6.62 37.72 -5.99
C SER A 209 7.41 38.37 -4.86
N SER A 210 7.51 37.72 -3.70
CA SER A 210 8.30 38.25 -2.57
C SER A 210 9.78 38.38 -2.90
N LEU A 211 10.35 37.41 -3.62
CA LEU A 211 11.74 37.47 -4.07
C LEU A 211 11.97 38.60 -5.09
N ALA A 212 11.00 38.81 -6.00
CA ALA A 212 11.07 39.91 -6.97
C ALA A 212 11.02 41.29 -6.28
N ASP A 213 10.16 41.45 -5.28
CA ASP A 213 10.06 42.69 -4.50
C ASP A 213 11.36 42.99 -3.73
N GLU A 214 12.03 41.98 -3.19
CA GLU A 214 13.31 42.12 -2.47
C GLU A 214 14.48 42.49 -3.40
N LEU A 215 14.45 42.02 -4.65
CA LEU A 215 15.49 42.30 -5.66
C LEU A 215 15.30 43.66 -6.37
N THR A 216 14.08 44.21 -6.37
CA THR A 216 13.75 45.47 -7.04
C THR A 216 14.58 46.69 -6.55
N PRO A 217 14.86 46.88 -5.25
CA PRO A 217 15.70 47.99 -4.78
C PRO A 217 17.20 47.82 -5.14
N LEU A 218 17.69 46.59 -5.27
CA LEU A 218 19.09 46.32 -5.62
C LEU A 218 19.42 46.64 -7.09
N GLN A 219 18.42 46.68 -7.97
CA GLN A 219 18.59 47.07 -9.37
C GLN A 219 18.57 48.60 -9.61
N ARG A 220 18.26 49.42 -8.60
CA ARG A 220 18.18 50.89 -8.73
C ARG A 220 19.46 51.63 -8.32
N THR A 221 20.50 50.92 -7.90
CA THR A 221 21.83 51.45 -7.57
C THR A 221 22.83 51.09 -8.67
#